data_AF-A0A242N6U2-F1
#
_entry.id   AF-A0A242N6U2-F1
#
_cell.length_a   1.000
_cell.length_b   1.000
_cell.length_c   1.000
_cell.angle_alpha   90.00
_cell.angle_beta   90.00
_cell.angle_gamma   90.00
#
_symmetry.space_group_name_H-M   'P 1'
#
loop_
_entity.id
_entity.type
_entity.pdbx_description
1 polymer ?
#
loop_
_entity_poly.entity_id
_entity_poly.type
_entity_poly.pdbx_seq_one_letter_code
_entity_poly.pdbx_strand_id
1 'polypeptide(L)'
;MSANALADLTIRLSRVVAKPVRVADHEVSVTCSLGYSVYPQDGEDATTLLKRADAAMYGAKEDGGNRVRRYTPELTSHAGERLDVETQLKQALHRGEFLLHYQPQIEIASGRIVGVEA
;
A
#
# COMPACT_ATOMS: atom_id res chain seq x y z
N MET A 1 -20.70 19.77 2.81
CA MET A 1 -19.27 20.13 2.90
C MET A 1 -18.69 20.15 1.51
N SER A 2 -17.93 21.19 1.12
CA SER A 2 -17.22 21.19 -0.17
C SER A 2 -16.05 20.21 -0.14
N ALA A 3 -15.61 19.71 -1.30
CA ALA A 3 -14.47 18.79 -1.40
C ALA A 3 -13.19 19.34 -0.73
N ASN A 4 -12.99 20.66 -0.79
CA ASN A 4 -11.84 21.34 -0.17
C ASN A 4 -11.87 21.25 1.36
N ALA A 5 -13.04 21.33 1.99
CA ALA A 5 -13.14 21.27 3.45
C ALA A 5 -12.72 19.89 4.02
N LEU A 6 -12.99 18.82 3.26
CA LEU A 6 -12.64 17.46 3.67
C LEU A 6 -11.14 17.19 3.49
N ALA A 7 -10.56 17.69 2.39
CA ALA A 7 -9.12 17.66 2.17
C ALA A 7 -8.36 18.43 3.27
N ASP A 8 -8.83 19.63 3.62
CA ASP A 8 -8.21 20.43 4.70
C ASP A 8 -8.31 19.73 6.05
N LEU A 9 -9.45 19.10 6.37
CA LEU A 9 -9.62 18.36 7.61
C LEU A 9 -8.66 17.17 7.70
N THR A 10 -8.55 16.37 6.63
CA THR A 10 -7.69 15.19 6.61
C THR A 10 -6.21 15.54 6.65
N ILE A 11 -5.79 16.63 6.01
CA ILE A 11 -4.42 17.16 6.14
C ILE A 11 -4.14 17.63 7.57
N ARG A 12 -5.10 18.31 8.22
CA ARG A 12 -4.94 18.70 9.63
C ARG A 12 -4.81 17.47 10.54
N LEU A 13 -5.61 16.44 10.31
CA LEU A 13 -5.51 15.19 11.07
C LEU A 13 -4.14 14.53 10.89
N SER A 14 -3.62 14.42 9.66
CA SER A 14 -2.31 13.80 9.44
C SER A 14 -1.19 14.57 10.17
N ARG A 15 -1.25 15.91 10.18
CA ARG A 15 -0.30 16.76 10.92
C ARG A 15 -0.37 16.57 12.43
N VAL A 16 -1.56 16.37 12.99
CA VAL A 16 -1.72 16.11 14.42
C VAL A 16 -1.14 14.74 14.78
N VAL A 17 -1.39 13.72 13.96
CA VAL A 17 -0.85 12.37 14.17
C VAL A 17 0.67 12.36 14.02
N ALA A 18 1.24 13.14 13.11
CA ALA A 18 2.67 13.21 12.87
C ALA A 18 3.46 14.00 13.94
N LYS A 19 2.80 14.53 14.98
CA LYS A 19 3.50 15.17 16.09
C LYS A 19 4.34 14.11 16.84
N PRO A 20 5.58 14.43 17.24
CA PRO A 20 6.39 13.50 18.00
C PRO A 20 5.68 13.08 19.29
N VAL A 21 5.77 11.79 19.60
CA VAL A 21 5.23 11.22 20.83
C VAL A 21 6.37 10.73 21.70
N ARG A 22 6.27 11.01 23.00
CA ARG A 22 7.26 10.57 23.98
C ARG A 22 6.95 9.14 24.41
N VAL A 23 7.88 8.23 24.16
CA VAL A 23 7.82 6.82 24.56
C VAL A 23 9.00 6.56 25.49
N ALA A 24 8.73 6.49 26.79
CA ALA A 24 9.74 6.53 27.86
C ALA A 24 10.64 7.78 27.72
N ASP A 25 11.94 7.58 27.53
CA ASP A 25 12.93 8.65 27.40
C ASP A 25 13.24 9.02 25.94
N HIS A 26 12.51 8.43 24.98
CA HIS A 26 12.72 8.68 23.56
C HIS A 26 11.58 9.50 22.96
N GLU A 27 11.93 10.41 22.05
CA GLU A 27 10.98 11.12 21.20
C GLU A 27 10.88 10.40 19.87
N VAL A 28 9.68 9.92 19.52
CA VAL A 28 9.42 9.13 18.32
C VAL A 28 8.54 9.93 17.37
N SER A 29 9.02 10.13 16.16
CA SER A 29 8.24 10.72 15.07
C SER A 29 7.57 9.61 14.26
N VAL A 30 6.27 9.76 14.01
CA VAL A 30 5.49 8.85 13.16
C VAL A 30 5.01 9.60 11.92
N THR A 31 4.79 8.86 10.83
CA THR A 31 4.13 9.37 9.63
C THR A 31 2.72 8.82 9.54
N CYS A 32 1.86 9.49 8.77
CA CYS A 32 0.46 9.11 8.66
C CYS A 32 0.03 9.04 7.19
N SER A 33 -0.45 7.86 6.77
CA SER A 33 -1.15 7.68 5.49
C SER A 33 -2.64 7.59 5.74
N LEU A 34 -3.42 8.40 5.04
CA LEU A 34 -4.86 8.57 5.27
C LEU A 34 -5.62 8.41 3.96
N GLY A 35 -6.72 7.66 4.00
CA GLY A 35 -7.65 7.50 2.89
C GLY A 35 -9.04 7.99 3.30
N TYR A 36 -9.78 8.59 2.38
CA TYR A 36 -11.17 8.97 2.65
C TYR A 36 -12.10 8.71 1.46
N SER A 37 -13.35 8.41 1.78
CA SER A 37 -14.47 8.28 0.86
C SER A 37 -15.59 9.27 1.26
N VAL A 38 -16.48 9.60 0.34
CA VAL A 38 -17.54 10.60 0.52
C VAL A 38 -18.89 10.02 0.16
N TYR A 39 -19.83 10.03 1.11
CA TYR A 39 -21.22 9.71 0.84
C TYR A 39 -21.92 10.87 0.09
N PRO A 40 -22.76 10.59 -0.92
CA PRO A 40 -23.05 9.28 -1.52
C PRO A 40 -22.13 8.92 -2.70
N GLN A 41 -21.23 9.83 -3.12
CA GLN A 41 -20.45 9.69 -4.36
C GLN A 41 -19.62 8.40 -4.39
N ASP A 42 -19.06 8.03 -3.25
CA ASP A 42 -18.19 6.89 -3.07
C ASP A 42 -18.92 5.75 -2.36
N GLY A 43 -20.25 5.73 -2.32
CA GLY A 43 -21.04 4.62 -1.78
C GLY A 43 -22.25 5.07 -0.97
N GLU A 44 -23.32 4.26 -1.01
CA GLU A 44 -24.59 4.56 -0.32
C GLU A 44 -24.72 3.84 1.03
N ASP A 45 -23.81 2.93 1.35
CA ASP A 45 -23.78 2.19 2.61
C ASP A 45 -22.40 2.29 3.30
N ALA A 46 -22.40 2.11 4.62
CA ALA A 46 -21.20 2.25 5.44
C ALA A 46 -20.12 1.22 5.07
N THR A 47 -20.49 -0.01 4.73
CA THR A 47 -19.55 -1.08 4.38
C THR A 47 -18.79 -0.73 3.09
N THR A 48 -19.50 -0.26 2.07
CA THR A 48 -18.90 0.22 0.82
C THR A 48 -17.99 1.42 1.04
N LEU A 49 -18.43 2.40 1.83
CA LEU A 49 -17.64 3.59 2.13
C LEU A 49 -16.35 3.25 2.89
N LEU A 50 -16.40 2.36 3.88
CA LEU A 50 -15.23 1.90 4.63
C LEU A 50 -14.24 1.16 3.73
N LYS A 51 -14.72 0.23 2.89
CA LYS A 51 -13.87 -0.50 1.94
C LYS A 51 -13.15 0.45 0.98
N ARG A 52 -13.84 1.49 0.51
CA ARG A 52 -13.27 2.48 -0.42
C ARG A 52 -12.31 3.46 0.25
N ALA A 53 -12.59 3.86 1.50
CA ALA A 53 -11.64 4.64 2.29
C ALA A 53 -10.36 3.84 2.58
N ASP A 54 -10.49 2.53 2.85
CA ASP A 54 -9.35 1.62 3.05
C ASP A 54 -8.51 1.48 1.77
N ALA A 55 -9.14 1.26 0.62
CA ALA A 55 -8.46 1.24 -0.68
C ALA A 55 -7.69 2.54 -0.95
N ALA A 56 -8.26 3.69 -0.61
CA ALA A 56 -7.57 4.98 -0.72
C ALA A 56 -6.35 5.09 0.22
N MET A 57 -6.46 4.56 1.45
CA MET A 57 -5.37 4.56 2.43
C MET A 57 -4.23 3.64 2.00
N TYR A 58 -4.54 2.47 1.43
CA TYR A 58 -3.54 1.60 0.81
C TYR A 58 -2.87 2.29 -0.37
N GLY A 59 -3.64 2.91 -1.27
CA GLY A 59 -3.06 3.73 -2.34
C GLY A 59 -2.17 4.86 -1.81
N ALA A 60 -2.47 5.46 -0.66
CA ALA A 60 -1.60 6.44 -0.03
C ALA A 60 -0.26 5.82 0.44
N LYS A 61 -0.27 4.56 0.89
CA LYS A 61 0.96 3.82 1.28
C LYS A 61 1.81 3.45 0.07
N GLU A 62 1.18 3.00 -1.01
CA GLU A 62 1.89 2.59 -2.24
C GLU A 62 2.56 3.79 -2.95
N ASP A 63 1.97 4.98 -2.88
CA ASP A 63 2.55 6.23 -3.40
C ASP A 63 3.72 6.78 -2.53
N GLY A 64 4.34 5.95 -1.70
CA GLY A 64 5.45 6.33 -0.81
C GLY A 64 5.03 6.84 0.57
N GLY A 65 3.76 6.64 0.95
CA GLY A 65 3.27 6.93 2.29
C GLY A 65 3.20 8.41 2.67
N ASN A 66 2.93 8.68 3.95
CA ASN A 66 2.87 10.00 4.58
C ASN A 66 2.01 11.02 3.82
N ARG A 67 0.84 10.59 3.33
CA ARG A 67 -0.04 11.41 2.50
C ARG A 67 -1.49 11.09 2.72
N VAL A 68 -2.34 12.00 2.26
CA VAL A 68 -3.79 11.82 2.21
C VAL A 68 -4.20 11.51 0.77
N ARG A 69 -5.07 10.53 0.58
CA ARG A 69 -5.63 10.20 -0.74
C ARG A 69 -7.15 10.13 -0.68
N ARG A 70 -7.80 10.75 -1.66
CA ARG A 70 -9.23 10.57 -1.92
C ARG A 70 -9.43 9.23 -2.62
N TYR A 71 -10.52 8.54 -2.29
CA TYR A 71 -10.97 7.41 -3.10
C TYR A 71 -11.21 7.80 -4.56
N THR A 72 -10.76 6.93 -5.46
CA THR A 72 -11.12 6.91 -6.87
C THR A 72 -11.36 5.45 -7.27
N PRO A 73 -12.22 5.16 -8.27
CA PRO A 73 -12.53 3.79 -8.68
C PRO A 73 -11.31 2.92 -9.00
N GLU A 74 -10.26 3.54 -9.55
CA GLU A 74 -9.00 2.89 -9.95
C GLU A 74 -8.28 2.26 -8.75
N LEU A 75 -8.43 2.85 -7.56
CA LEU A 75 -7.84 2.34 -6.32
C LEU A 75 -8.44 1.00 -5.89
N THR A 76 -9.72 0.75 -6.18
CA THR A 76 -10.33 -0.57 -5.89
C THR A 76 -9.83 -1.63 -6.87
N SER A 77 -9.59 -1.28 -8.13
CA SER A 77 -9.05 -2.21 -9.13
C SER A 77 -7.68 -2.74 -8.69
N HIS A 78 -6.76 -1.82 -8.37
CA HIS A 78 -5.42 -2.19 -7.92
C HIS A 78 -5.43 -2.95 -6.58
N ALA A 79 -6.27 -2.54 -5.64
CA ALA A 79 -6.39 -3.26 -4.36
C ALA A 79 -6.93 -4.69 -4.55
N GLY A 80 -7.89 -4.88 -5.47
CA GLY A 80 -8.43 -6.19 -5.83
C GLY A 80 -7.38 -7.10 -6.45
N GLU A 81 -6.68 -6.62 -7.49
CA GLU A 81 -5.60 -7.36 -8.16
C GLU A 81 -4.52 -7.80 -7.18
N ARG A 82 -4.13 -6.92 -6.24
CA ARG A 82 -3.11 -7.25 -5.25
C ARG A 82 -3.56 -8.32 -4.26
N LEU A 83 -4.80 -8.23 -3.76
CA LEU A 83 -5.39 -9.25 -2.89
C LEU A 83 -5.49 -10.61 -3.59
N ASP A 84 -5.82 -10.60 -4.88
CA ASP A 84 -5.88 -11.80 -5.70
C ASP A 84 -4.49 -12.44 -5.84
N VAL A 85 -3.45 -11.65 -6.14
CA VAL A 85 -2.06 -12.13 -6.21
C VAL A 85 -1.60 -12.67 -4.85
N GLU A 86 -1.85 -11.98 -3.74
CA GLU A 86 -1.48 -12.46 -2.41
C GLU A 86 -2.18 -13.78 -2.06
N THR A 87 -3.46 -13.91 -2.42
CA THR A 87 -4.24 -15.13 -2.21
C THR A 87 -3.68 -16.26 -3.07
N GLN A 88 -3.38 -16.00 -4.34
CA GLN A 88 -2.78 -16.97 -5.24
C GLN A 88 -1.39 -17.41 -4.76
N LEU A 89 -0.51 -16.49 -4.33
CA LEU A 89 0.82 -16.83 -3.81
C LEU A 89 0.75 -17.71 -2.56
N LYS A 90 -0.17 -17.41 -1.63
CA LYS A 90 -0.40 -18.24 -0.44
C LYS A 90 -0.87 -19.65 -0.84
N GLN A 91 -1.78 -19.76 -1.79
CA GLN A 91 -2.26 -21.05 -2.29
C GLN A 91 -1.15 -21.81 -3.03
N ALA A 92 -0.40 -21.14 -3.89
CA ALA A 92 0.71 -21.70 -4.66
C ALA A 92 1.79 -22.30 -3.75
N LEU A 93 2.08 -21.65 -2.63
CA LEU A 93 3.01 -22.17 -1.62
C LEU A 93 2.50 -23.50 -1.03
N HIS A 94 1.22 -23.56 -0.65
CA HIS A 94 0.63 -24.77 -0.09
C HIS A 94 0.51 -25.91 -1.12
N ARG A 95 0.38 -25.58 -2.41
CA ARG A 95 0.24 -26.54 -3.51
C ARG A 95 1.56 -26.95 -4.14
N GLY A 96 2.69 -26.36 -3.73
CA GLY A 96 4.00 -26.64 -4.33
C GLY A 96 4.12 -26.16 -5.78
N GLU A 97 3.47 -25.05 -6.12
CA GLU A 97 3.45 -24.49 -7.48
C GLU A 97 4.67 -23.60 -7.79
N PHE A 98 5.58 -23.38 -6.82
CA PHE A 98 6.85 -22.69 -7.04
C PHE A 98 7.90 -23.63 -7.62
N LEU A 99 8.70 -23.10 -8.55
CA LEU A 99 9.84 -23.81 -9.14
C LEU A 99 11.08 -22.92 -9.15
N LEU A 100 12.24 -23.53 -9.04
CA LEU A 100 13.52 -22.84 -8.99
C LEU A 100 14.10 -22.75 -10.39
N HIS A 101 14.32 -21.52 -10.86
CA HIS A 101 15.07 -21.27 -12.08
C HIS A 101 16.54 -21.05 -11.74
N TYR A 102 17.42 -21.23 -12.72
CA TYR A 102 18.85 -21.10 -12.52
C TYR A 102 19.43 -20.26 -13.66
N GLN A 103 19.98 -19.09 -13.33
CA GLN A 103 20.62 -18.20 -14.28
C GLN A 103 22.15 -18.26 -14.12
N PRO A 104 22.91 -18.72 -15.13
CA PRO A 104 24.36 -18.80 -15.04
C PRO A 104 24.99 -17.41 -15.02
N GLN A 105 25.97 -17.23 -14.15
CA GLN A 105 26.81 -16.04 -14.08
C GLN A 105 28.13 -16.32 -14.80
N ILE A 106 28.46 -15.51 -15.81
CA ILE A 106 29.61 -15.69 -16.70
C ILE A 106 30.69 -14.65 -16.37
N GLU A 107 31.93 -15.08 -16.18
CA GLU A 107 33.08 -14.17 -16.15
C GLU A 107 33.40 -13.69 -17.57
N ILE A 108 33.25 -12.39 -17.84
CA ILE A 108 33.39 -11.83 -19.19
C ILE A 108 34.77 -12.07 -19.79
N ALA A 109 35.83 -11.98 -18.98
CA ALA A 109 37.21 -12.12 -19.46
C ALA A 109 37.54 -13.55 -19.95
N SER A 110 36.97 -14.57 -19.31
CA SER A 110 37.27 -15.98 -19.61
C SER A 110 36.14 -16.73 -20.32
N GLY A 111 34.92 -16.18 -20.31
CA GLY A 111 33.71 -16.84 -20.79
C GLY A 111 33.25 -18.02 -19.92
N ARG A 112 33.88 -18.25 -18.75
CA ARG A 112 33.54 -19.38 -17.87
C ARG A 112 32.33 -19.05 -17.01
N ILE A 113 31.51 -20.07 -16.74
CA ILE A 113 30.50 -20.01 -15.68
C ILE A 113 31.24 -19.97 -14.34
N VAL A 114 30.98 -18.94 -13.56
CA VAL A 114 31.57 -18.73 -12.22
C VAL A 114 30.55 -18.89 -11.10
N GLY A 115 29.26 -18.94 -11.43
CA GLY A 115 28.18 -19.11 -10.45
C GLY A 115 26.84 -19.31 -11.13
N VAL A 116 25.81 -19.49 -10.31
CA VAL A 116 24.42 -19.58 -10.74
C VAL A 116 23.57 -18.84 -9.73
N GLU A 117 22.75 -17.90 -10.20
CA GLU A 117 21.69 -17.27 -9.41
C GLU A 117 20.45 -18.17 -9.47
N ALA A 118 19.90 -18.48 -8.30
CA ALA A 118 18.75 -19.35 -8.12
C ALA A 118 17.54 -18.51 -7.70
#